data_AF-A0ABD8B5X1-F1
#
_entry.id   AF-A0ABD8B5X1-F1
#
_cell.length_a   1.000
_cell.length_b   1.000
_cell.length_c   1.000
_cell.angle_alpha   90.00
_cell.angle_beta   90.00
_cell.angle_gamma   90.00
#
_symmetry.space_group_name_H-M   'P 1'
#
loop_
_entity.id
_entity.type
_entity.pdbx_description
1 polymer ?
#
loop_
_entity_poly.entity_id
_entity_poly.type
_entity_poly.pdbx_seq_one_letter_code
_entity_poly.pdbx_strand_id
1 'polypeptide(L)' 'MLGRIDAIDADITALDTRIGAEVAPYADAIARLSEIPGINPIAARVIIAEIGLNMTRFPTAAHLASWAKFAPSVKESAGK' A
#
# COMPACT_ATOMS: atom_id res chain seq x y z
N MET A 1 18.68 10.47 -25.95
CA MET A 1 17.36 9.93 -25.55
C MET A 1 17.49 8.57 -24.88
N LEU A 2 18.25 7.62 -25.44
CA LEU A 2 18.47 6.29 -24.85
C LEU A 2 19.11 6.32 -23.45
N GLY A 3 20.20 7.08 -23.24
CA GLY A 3 20.85 7.15 -21.92
C GLY A 3 20.01 7.72 -20.77
N ARG A 4 18.90 8.42 -21.05
CA ARG A 4 17.95 8.85 -20.01
C ARG A 4 17.02 7.72 -19.59
N ILE A 5 16.66 6.84 -20.53
CA ILE A 5 15.87 5.64 -20.25
C ILE A 5 16.72 4.70 -19.38
N ASP A 6 17.97 4.47 -19.78
CA ASP A 6 18.90 3.62 -19.02
C ASP A 6 19.10 4.10 -17.58
N ALA A 7 19.19 5.42 -17.37
CA ALA A 7 19.30 6.00 -16.03
C ALA A 7 18.04 5.79 -15.18
N ILE A 8 16.84 5.97 -15.78
CA ILE A 8 15.57 5.73 -15.07
C ILE A 8 15.42 4.25 -14.70
N ASP A 9 15.81 3.34 -15.59
CA ASP A 9 15.76 1.90 -15.31
C ASP A 9 16.71 1.50 -14.17
N ALA A 10 17.89 2.13 -14.10
CA ALA A 10 18.81 1.95 -12.98
C ALA A 10 18.22 2.47 -11.66
N ASP A 11 17.58 3.63 -11.68
CA ASP A 11 16.92 4.21 -10.50
C ASP A 11 15.75 3.33 -10.02
N ILE A 12 14.92 2.82 -10.94
CA ILE A 12 13.84 1.89 -10.63
C ILE A 12 14.41 0.63 -9.96
N THR A 13 15.46 0.04 -10.52
CA THR A 13 16.09 -1.17 -9.97
C THR A 13 16.66 -0.93 -8.57
N ALA A 14 17.28 0.23 -8.34
CA ALA A 14 17.81 0.61 -7.05
C ALA A 14 16.68 0.76 -6.00
N LEU A 15 15.56 1.38 -6.39
CA LEU A 15 14.39 1.52 -5.54
C LEU A 15 13.73 0.18 -5.25
N ASP A 16 13.57 -0.70 -6.24
CA ASP A 16 13.00 -2.04 -6.05
C ASP A 16 13.82 -2.88 -5.07
N THR A 17 15.15 -2.81 -5.19
CA THR A 17 16.07 -3.50 -4.28
C THR A 17 15.89 -2.99 -2.85
N ARG A 18 15.85 -1.66 -2.67
CA ARG A 18 15.67 -1.04 -1.36
C ARG A 18 14.30 -1.38 -0.76
N ILE A 19 13.23 -1.26 -1.55
CA ILE A 19 11.87 -1.65 -1.13
C ILE A 19 11.88 -3.11 -0.68
N GLY A 20 12.49 -4.00 -1.47
CA GLY A 20 12.64 -5.42 -1.13
C GLY A 20 13.27 -5.65 0.24
N ALA A 21 14.35 -4.94 0.56
CA ALA A 21 15.02 -5.02 1.87
C ALA A 21 14.13 -4.50 3.01
N GLU A 22 13.47 -3.35 2.82
CA GLU A 22 12.60 -2.74 3.84
C GLU A 22 11.35 -3.59 4.13
N VAL A 23 10.83 -4.30 3.11
CA VAL A 23 9.63 -5.13 3.27
C VAL A 23 9.94 -6.57 3.69
N ALA A 24 11.21 -6.99 3.69
CA ALA A 24 11.62 -8.34 4.07
C ALA A 24 11.11 -8.79 5.45
N PRO A 25 11.09 -7.94 6.51
CA PRO A 25 10.52 -8.31 7.80
C PRO A 25 9.02 -8.62 7.78
N TYR A 26 8.32 -8.22 6.71
CA TYR A 26 6.87 -8.37 6.55
C TYR A 26 6.49 -9.44 5.52
N ALA A 27 7.44 -10.30 5.11
CA ALA A 27 7.23 -11.30 4.07
C ALA A 27 5.98 -12.19 4.31
N ASP A 28 5.77 -12.66 5.54
CA ASP A 28 4.62 -13.49 5.88
C ASP A 28 3.29 -12.73 5.74
N ALA A 29 3.25 -11.46 6.16
CA ALA A 29 2.07 -10.61 6.02
C ALA A 29 1.78 -10.31 4.54
N ILE A 30 2.82 -10.08 3.73
CA ILE A 30 2.71 -9.89 2.28
C ILE A 30 2.15 -11.15 1.61
N ALA A 31 2.67 -12.33 1.97
CA ALA A 31 2.19 -13.60 1.44
C ALA A 31 0.70 -13.80 1.74
N ARG A 32 0.29 -13.59 2.99
CA ARG A 32 -1.12 -13.71 3.41
C ARG A 32 -2.04 -12.71 2.71
N LEU A 33 -1.61 -11.46 2.55
CA LEU A 33 -2.40 -10.46 1.80
C LEU A 33 -2.52 -10.84 0.31
N SER A 34 -1.48 -11.46 -0.25
CA SER A 34 -1.46 -11.88 -1.66
C SER A 34 -2.38 -13.08 -1.95
N GLU A 35 -2.90 -13.76 -0.91
CA GLU A 35 -3.94 -14.79 -1.08
C GLU A 35 -5.32 -14.20 -1.41
N ILE A 36 -5.52 -12.90 -1.14
CA ILE A 36 -6.77 -12.20 -1.47
C ILE A 36 -6.83 -11.99 -2.99
N PRO A 37 -7.89 -12.47 -3.69
CA PRO A 37 -8.00 -12.27 -5.14
C PRO A 37 -7.91 -10.78 -5.53
N GLY A 38 -7.02 -10.47 -6.47
CA GLY A 38 -6.77 -9.11 -6.93
C GLY A 38 -5.69 -8.35 -6.15
N ILE A 39 -5.12 -8.94 -5.08
CA ILE A 39 -3.97 -8.38 -4.37
C ILE A 39 -2.72 -9.15 -4.78
N ASN A 40 -1.81 -8.47 -5.50
CA ASN A 40 -0.48 -9.00 -5.78
C ASN A 40 0.52 -8.58 -4.69
N PRO A 41 1.76 -9.12 -4.68
CA PRO A 41 2.75 -8.77 -3.67
C PRO A 41 3.09 -7.27 -3.61
N ILE A 42 3.03 -6.55 -4.74
CA ILE A 42 3.27 -5.11 -4.77
C ILE A 42 2.14 -4.36 -4.05
N ALA A 43 0.88 -4.69 -4.36
CA ALA A 43 -0.29 -4.13 -3.68
C ALA A 43 -0.29 -4.45 -2.19
N ALA A 44 0.10 -5.67 -1.80
CA ALA A 44 0.26 -6.05 -0.41
C ALA A 44 1.32 -5.21 0.33
N ARG A 45 2.47 -4.93 -0.31
CA ARG A 45 3.50 -4.02 0.23
C ARG A 45 2.94 -2.61 0.44
N VAL A 46 2.21 -2.08 -0.54
CA VAL A 46 1.58 -0.74 -0.43
C VAL A 46 0.59 -0.71 0.72
N ILE A 47 -0.28 -1.71 0.86
CA ILE A 47 -1.22 -1.81 1.98
C ILE A 47 -0.46 -1.74 3.30
N ILE A 48 0.57 -2.57 3.49
CA ILE A 48 1.37 -2.58 4.73
C ILE A 48 2.08 -1.23 4.96
N ALA A 49 2.58 -0.59 3.92
CA ALA A 49 3.22 0.73 4.04
C ALA A 49 2.24 1.81 4.51
N GLU A 50 1.00 1.76 4.06
CA GLU A 50 -0.05 2.72 4.40
C GLU A 50 -0.61 2.53 5.82
N ILE A 51 -0.95 1.28 6.19
CA ILE A 51 -1.69 1.01 7.43
C ILE A 51 -0.84 0.35 8.53
N GLY A 52 0.35 -0.14 8.18
CA GLY A 52 1.20 -0.93 9.06
C GLY A 52 0.58 -2.29 9.40
N LEU A 53 1.21 -2.99 10.35
CA LEU A 53 0.66 -4.25 10.91
C LEU A 53 -0.04 -4.06 12.26
N ASN A 54 0.12 -2.88 12.89
CA ASN A 54 -0.54 -2.60 14.15
C ASN A 54 -1.99 -2.13 13.92
N MET A 55 -2.91 -3.09 13.95
CA MET A 55 -4.34 -2.80 13.78
C MET A 55 -4.99 -2.11 14.97
N THR A 56 -4.34 -1.96 16.13
CA THR A 56 -4.92 -1.20 17.26
C THR A 56 -5.07 0.30 16.95
N ARG A 57 -4.41 0.78 15.89
CA ARG A 57 -4.60 2.14 15.36
C ARG A 57 -6.01 2.36 14.80
N PHE A 58 -6.70 1.29 14.43
CA PHE A 58 -8.09 1.30 13.99
C PHE A 58 -8.94 0.53 15.01
N PRO A 59 -9.80 1.19 15.81
CA PRO A 59 -10.58 0.51 16.84
C PRO A 59 -11.43 -0.65 16.33
N THR A 60 -11.93 -0.54 15.09
CA THR A 60 -12.63 -1.61 14.39
C THR A 60 -12.27 -1.61 12.91
N ALA A 61 -12.55 -2.71 12.21
CA ALA A 61 -12.40 -2.78 10.74
C ALA A 61 -13.19 -1.69 10.00
N ALA A 62 -14.34 -1.26 10.54
CA ALA A 62 -15.13 -0.18 9.97
C ALA A 62 -14.41 1.18 9.99
N HIS A 63 -13.56 1.42 11.00
CA HIS A 63 -12.74 2.63 11.05
C HIS A 63 -11.67 2.63 9.95
N LEU A 64 -11.05 1.48 9.69
CA LEU A 64 -10.12 1.34 8.56
C LEU A 64 -10.84 1.54 7.22
N ALA A 65 -12.01 0.92 7.03
CA ALA A 65 -12.81 1.09 5.81
C ALA A 65 -13.25 2.55 5.57
N SER A 66 -13.61 3.25 6.65
CA SER A 66 -13.92 4.68 6.61
C SER A 66 -12.70 5.53 6.23
N TRP A 67 -11.55 5.28 6.87
CA TRP A 67 -10.29 5.95 6.55
C TRP A 67 -9.86 5.74 5.09
N ALA A 68 -10.00 4.50 4.60
CA ALA A 68 -9.69 4.13 3.22
C ALA A 68 -10.76 4.59 2.21
N LYS A 69 -11.79 5.35 2.64
CA LYS A 69 -12.89 5.89 1.83
C LYS A 69 -13.74 4.83 1.13
N PHE A 70 -13.78 3.61 1.66
CA PHE A 70 -14.71 2.55 1.23
C PHE A 70 -16.08 2.64 1.92
N ALA A 71 -16.21 3.46 2.98
CA ALA A 71 -17.50 3.77 3.59
C ALA A 71 -18.18 4.95 2.87
N PRO A 72 -19.52 4.98 2.78
CA PRO A 72 -20.26 6.14 2.29
C PRO A 72 -19.90 7.38 3.11
N SER A 73 -19.44 8.45 2.45
CA SER A 73 -19.27 9.76 3.10
C SER A 73 -20.51 10.60 2.86
N VAL A 74 -21.14 11.12 3.92
CA VAL A 74 -22.12 12.21 3.77
C VAL A 74 -21.34 13.47 3.37
N LYS A 75 -21.42 13.86 2.10
CA LYS A 75 -20.93 15.16 1.65
C LYS A 75 -22.07 16.15 1.76
N GLU A 76 -22.16 16.83 2.91
CA GLU A 76 -22.97 18.04 3.02
C GLU A 76 -22.30 19.11 2.17
N SER A 77 -22.85 19.37 0.98
CA SER A 77 -22.60 20.61 0.26
C SER A 77 -23.23 21.70 1.10
N ALA A 78 -22.40 22.52 1.75
CA ALA A 78 -22.85 23.64 2.58
C ALA A 78 -24.08 24.29 1.96
N GLY A 79 -25.21 24.31 2.68
CA GLY A 79 -26.54 24.63 2.16
C GLY A 79 -26.68 25.99 1.47
N LYS A 80 -26.20 26.08 0.24
CA LYS A 80 -26.44 27.08 -0.79
C LYS A 80 -26.37 26.44 -2.17
#